data_AF-A0A3N5TX23-F1
#
_entry.id   AF-A0A3N5TX23-F1
#
_cell.length_a   1.000
_cell.length_b   1.000
_cell.length_c   1.000
_cell.angle_alpha   90.00
_cell.angle_beta   90.00
_cell.angle_gamma   90.00
#
_symmetry.space_group_name_H-M   'P 1'
#
loop_
_entity.id
_entity.type
_entity.pdbx_description
1 polymer ?
#
loop_
_entity_poly.entity_id
_entity_poly.type
_entity_poly.pdbx_seq_one_letter_code
_entity_poly.pdbx_strand_id
1 'polypeptide(L)' 'MEKVPYSKYTKELRLEAVRLVTEGGLSVGDASMRLSLPKSTLENWVRAFKAGKLQLGDAPAFMRFFS' A
#
# COMPACT_ATOMS: atom_id res chain seq x y z
N MET A 1 -12.76 -14.11 18.60
CA MET A 1 -13.30 -13.97 17.23
C MET A 1 -12.29 -13.18 16.43
N GLU A 2 -11.32 -13.85 15.80
CA GLU A 2 -10.37 -13.18 14.91
C GLU A 2 -11.16 -12.59 13.76
N LYS A 3 -11.29 -11.26 13.73
CA LYS A 3 -11.92 -10.56 12.62
C LYS A 3 -10.98 -10.72 11.44
N VAL A 4 -11.14 -11.79 10.66
CA VAL A 4 -10.53 -11.91 9.33
C VAL A 4 -11.11 -10.73 8.54
N PRO A 5 -10.35 -9.64 8.35
CA PRO A 5 -10.89 -8.55 7.58
C PRO A 5 -10.93 -9.11 6.16
N TYR A 6 -12.13 -9.23 5.60
CA TYR A 6 -12.39 -9.59 4.22
C TYR A 6 -11.92 -8.45 3.31
N SER A 7 -10.66 -8.04 3.48
CA SER A 7 -10.06 -7.00 2.68
C SER A 7 -9.61 -7.68 1.41
N LYS A 8 -10.31 -7.36 0.31
CA LYS A 8 -10.02 -7.84 -1.04
C LYS A 8 -8.54 -7.69 -1.47
N TYR A 9 -7.76 -6.93 -0.72
CA TYR A 9 -6.35 -6.66 -0.94
C TYR A 9 -5.52 -7.12 0.26
N THR A 10 -4.65 -8.10 0.02
CA THR A 10 -3.70 -8.61 1.01
C THR A 10 -2.74 -7.51 1.46
N LYS A 11 -2.16 -7.66 2.65
CA LYS A 11 -1.14 -6.75 3.18
C LYS A 11 0.01 -6.58 2.18
N GLU A 12 0.52 -7.69 1.67
CA GLU A 12 1.61 -7.74 0.69
C GLU A 12 1.30 -6.91 -0.57
N LEU A 13 0.10 -7.04 -1.14
CA LEU A 13 -0.30 -6.28 -2.32
C LEU A 13 -0.29 -4.77 -2.07
N ARG A 14 -0.75 -4.33 -0.89
CA ARG A 14 -0.75 -2.89 -0.55
C ARG A 14 0.66 -2.33 -0.46
N LEU A 15 1.59 -3.12 0.08
CA LEU A 15 2.98 -2.73 0.23
C LEU A 15 3.69 -2.69 -1.10
N GLU A 16 3.50 -3.71 -1.92
CA GLU A 16 4.05 -3.75 -3.27
C GLU A 16 3.56 -2.55 -4.08
N ALA A 17 2.26 -2.23 -3.99
CA ALA A 17 1.69 -1.09 -4.68
C ALA A 17 2.31 0.25 -4.25
N VAL A 18 2.49 0.46 -2.96
CA VAL A 18 3.14 1.67 -2.44
C VAL A 18 4.61 1.71 -2.84
N ARG A 19 5.32 0.57 -2.75
CA ARG A 19 6.73 0.43 -3.10
C ARG A 19 7.01 0.74 -4.57
N LEU A 20 6.15 0.28 -5.48
CA LEU A 20 6.25 0.62 -6.91
C LEU A 20 6.21 2.14 -7.15
N VAL A 21 5.42 2.86 -6.37
CA VAL A 21 5.30 4.32 -6.48
C VAL A 21 6.46 5.05 -5.79
N THR A 22 6.85 4.61 -4.59
CA THR A 22 7.86 5.33 -3.78
C THR A 22 9.29 4.97 -4.13
N GLU A 23 9.59 3.69 -4.33
CA GLU A 23 10.92 3.20 -4.69
C GLU A 23 11.05 2.97 -6.20
N GLY A 24 10.00 2.43 -6.82
CA GLY A 24 10.00 2.13 -8.26
C GLY A 24 9.84 3.36 -9.16
N GLY A 25 9.55 4.53 -8.58
CA GLY A 25 9.36 5.78 -9.33
C GLY A 25 8.17 5.80 -10.27
N LEU A 26 7.28 4.80 -10.22
CA LEU A 26 6.09 4.73 -11.06
C LEU A 26 5.06 5.76 -10.62
N SER A 27 4.29 6.26 -11.59
CA SER A 27 3.10 7.04 -11.27
C SER A 27 2.04 6.14 -10.61
N VAL A 28 1.16 6.74 -9.81
CA VAL A 28 0.05 5.99 -9.20
C VAL A 28 -0.85 5.36 -10.26
N GLY A 29 -0.98 5.97 -11.45
CA GLY A 29 -1.73 5.40 -12.57
C GLY A 29 -1.08 4.13 -13.12
N ASP A 30 0.24 4.15 -13.35
CA ASP A 30 0.96 3.00 -13.90
C ASP A 30 0.98 1.83 -12.92
N ALA A 31 1.23 2.10 -11.65
CA ALA A 31 1.20 1.08 -10.59
C ALA A 31 -0.22 0.52 -10.39
N SER A 32 -1.26 1.36 -10.49
CA SER A 32 -2.67 0.96 -10.45
C SER A 32 -3.01 0.02 -11.59
N MET A 33 -2.59 0.33 -12.82
CA MET A 33 -2.84 -0.50 -13.99
C MET A 33 -2.10 -1.83 -13.91
N ARG A 34 -0.85 -1.82 -13.44
CA ARG A 34 -0.01 -3.02 -13.30
C ARG A 34 -0.55 -4.01 -12.27
N LEU A 35 -1.10 -3.51 -11.16
CA LEU A 35 -1.66 -4.33 -10.08
C LEU A 35 -3.18 -4.54 -10.21
N SER A 36 -3.80 -4.04 -11.29
CA SER A 36 -5.25 -4.06 -11.49
C SER A 36 -6.02 -3.52 -10.27
N LEU A 37 -5.51 -2.41 -9.71
CA LEU A 37 -6.07 -1.74 -8.55
C LEU A 37 -6.81 -0.47 -8.97
N PRO A 38 -7.89 -0.07 -8.27
CA PRO A 38 -8.46 1.25 -8.46
C PRO A 38 -7.43 2.33 -8.10
N LYS A 39 -7.22 3.29 -9.01
CA LYS A 39 -6.27 4.40 -8.81
C LYS A 39 -6.49 5.11 -7.48
N SER A 40 -7.74 5.43 -7.14
CA SER A 40 -8.11 6.10 -5.89
C SER A 40 -7.73 5.31 -4.63
N THR A 41 -7.72 3.98 -4.71
CA THR A 41 -7.30 3.11 -3.60
C THR A 41 -5.79 3.21 -3.40
N LEU A 42 -5.03 3.15 -4.49
CA LEU A 42 -3.58 3.30 -4.42
C LEU A 42 -3.16 4.70 -3.98
N GLU A 43 -3.84 5.75 -4.45
CA GLU A 43 -3.62 7.13 -3.98
C GLU A 43 -3.82 7.25 -2.47
N ASN A 44 -4.89 6.64 -1.94
CA ASN A 44 -5.14 6.62 -0.50
C ASN A 44 -4.06 5.87 0.28
N TRP A 45 -3.56 4.74 -0.23
CA TRP A 45 -2.46 4.00 0.41
C TRP A 45 -1.14 4.78 0.40
N VAL A 46 -0.78 5.40 -0.73
CA VAL A 46 0.42 6.23 -0.83
C VAL A 46 0.34 7.44 0.09
N ARG A 47 -0.83 8.10 0.19
CA ARG A 47 -1.06 9.21 1.13
C ARG A 47 -0.94 8.76 2.57
N ALA A 48 -1.59 7.65 2.93
CA ALA A 48 -1.49 7.08 4.27
C ALA A 48 -0.05 6.66 4.60
N PHE A 49 0.70 6.13 3.63
CA PHE A 49 2.10 5.76 3.78
C PHE A 49 2.97 6.99 4.07
N LYS A 50 2.85 8.04 3.26
CA LYS A 50 3.56 9.31 3.45
C LYS A 50 3.22 9.99 4.79
N ALA A 51 2.00 9.79 5.29
CA ALA A 51 1.56 10.32 6.57
C ALA A 51 1.98 9.45 7.78
N GLY A 52 2.65 8.30 7.56
CA GLY A 52 2.96 7.33 8.61
C GLY A 52 1.73 6.63 9.20
N LYS A 53 0.57 6.72 8.53
CA LYS A 53 -0.74 6.24 9.00
C LYS A 53 -1.23 4.99 8.26
N LEU A 54 -0.42 4.41 7.38
CA LEU A 54 -0.81 3.19 6.66
C LEU A 54 -0.82 2.01 7.64
N GLN A 55 -1.96 1.82 8.31
CA GLN A 55 -2.21 0.69 9.22
C GLN A 55 -2.44 -0.57 8.39
N LEU A 56 -1.35 -1.16 7.90
CA LEU A 56 -1.34 -2.60 7.68
C LEU A 56 -1.39 -3.25 9.05
N GLY A 57 -2.38 -4.10 9.30
CA GLY A 57 -2.60 -4.75 10.61
C GLY A 57 -1.39 -5.51 11.19
N ASP A 58 -0.31 -5.67 10.42
CA ASP A 58 1.06 -5.89 10.88
C ASP A 58 1.96 -5.14 9.89
N ALA A 59 2.50 -3.98 10.28
CA ALA A 59 3.36 -3.21 9.39
C ALA A 59 4.66 -4.02 9.14
N PRO A 60 5.06 -4.26 7.89
CA PRO A 60 6.29 -4.98 7.58
C PRO A 60 7.50 -4.20 8.08
N ALA A 61 8.57 -4.92 8.42
CA ALA A 61 9.79 -4.34 9.00
C ALA A 61 10.40 -3.19 8.15
N PHE A 62 10.18 -3.18 6.83
CA PHE A 62 10.72 -2.12 5.97
C PHE A 62 10.08 -0.74 6.20
N MET A 63 8.86 -0.68 6.76
CA MET A 63 8.22 0.59 7.14
C MET A 63 8.93 1.30 8.30
N ARG A 64 9.81 0.60 9.04
CA ARG A 64 10.59 1.21 10.14
C ARG A 64 11.75 2.08 9.65
N PHE A 65 12.14 1.99 8.38
CA PHE A 65 13.27 2.78 7.83
C PHE A 65 12.89 4.20 7.40
N PHE A 66 11.60 4.55 7.45
CA PHE A 66 11.09 5.87 7.03
C PHE A 66 10.68 6.77 8.22
N SER A 67 11.08 6.43 9.46
CA SER A 67 10.85 7.25 10.66
C SER A 67 12.01 8.20 10.96
#